data_AF-A0A381TRW6-F1
#
_entry.id   AF-A0A381TRW6-F1
#
_cell.length_a   1.000
_cell.length_b   1.000
_cell.length_c   1.000
_cell.angle_alpha   90.00
_cell.angle_beta   90.00
_cell.angle_gamma   90.00
#
_symmetry.space_group_name_H-M   'P 1'
#
loop_
_entity.id
_entity.type
_entity.pdbx_description
1 polymer ?
#
loop_
_entity_poly.entity_id
_entity_poly.type
_entity_poly.pdbx_seq_one_letter_code
_entity_poly.pdbx_strand_id
1 'polypeptide(L)'
;MADSIKTGIGFLIPVGSLIGFIQSLLSNDYITGIIFIIGGLMIWMLYILVVESTTPALMGNILIVFIVLLSLAVFLNYGLAQNIWGGYELKSDGSIIALLVLFFGGLIGLMFRQHLLGTPVPSLSAEDQSLVNKALGQNDNDGSTDPKVIVVKQEVPQVKKDNEDNEDNEEWDYSNMYAYPPEYYEEYYDDEDDEDDE
;
A
#
# COMPACT_ATOMS: atom_id res chain seq x y z
N MET A 1 -11.22 -19.68 3.07
CA MET A 1 -10.63 -20.69 2.16
C MET A 1 -10.87 -20.34 0.69
N ALA A 2 -12.08 -19.91 0.28
CA ALA A 2 -12.35 -19.48 -1.10
C ALA A 2 -11.55 -18.23 -1.52
N ASP A 3 -11.38 -17.25 -0.62
CA ASP A 3 -10.61 -16.03 -0.91
C ASP A 3 -9.14 -16.33 -1.24
N SER A 4 -8.55 -17.33 -0.57
CA SER A 4 -7.18 -17.79 -0.82
C SER A 4 -6.98 -18.32 -2.25
N ILE A 5 -8.00 -18.97 -2.81
CA ILE A 5 -7.97 -19.52 -4.18
C ILE A 5 -8.16 -18.38 -5.20
N LYS A 6 -9.05 -17.42 -4.90
CA LYS A 6 -9.32 -16.25 -5.75
C LYS A 6 -8.10 -15.31 -5.81
N THR A 7 -7.43 -15.07 -4.69
CA THR A 7 -6.16 -14.34 -4.65
C THR A 7 -5.03 -15.12 -5.33
N GLY A 8 -5.00 -16.45 -5.16
CA GLY A 8 -4.01 -17.33 -5.79
C GLY A 8 -4.04 -17.31 -7.32
N ILE A 9 -5.24 -17.33 -7.92
CA ILE A 9 -5.38 -17.26 -9.39
C ILE A 9 -4.94 -15.89 -9.93
N GLY A 10 -5.11 -14.82 -9.14
CA GLY A 10 -4.64 -13.48 -9.49
C GLY A 10 -3.12 -13.38 -9.63
N PHE A 11 -2.34 -14.26 -8.97
CA PHE A 11 -0.88 -14.26 -9.09
C PHE A 11 -0.36 -14.87 -10.39
N LEU A 12 -1.19 -15.63 -11.13
CA LEU A 12 -0.79 -16.19 -12.42
C LEU A 12 -0.57 -15.10 -13.48
N ILE A 13 -1.30 -13.99 -13.39
CA ILE A 13 -1.20 -12.87 -14.33
C ILE A 13 0.20 -12.22 -14.29
N PRO A 14 0.72 -11.76 -13.13
CA PRO A 14 2.07 -11.21 -13.06
C PRO A 14 3.14 -12.27 -13.38
N VAL A 15 2.95 -13.54 -13.02
CA VAL A 15 3.89 -14.60 -13.42
C VAL A 15 3.93 -14.78 -14.93
N GLY A 16 2.77 -14.79 -15.60
CA GLY A 16 2.69 -14.86 -17.06
C GLY A 16 3.36 -13.67 -17.75
N SER A 17 3.16 -12.46 -17.20
CA SER A 17 3.86 -11.25 -17.66
C SER A 17 5.37 -11.36 -17.50
N LEU A 18 5.86 -11.90 -16.37
CA LEU A 18 7.29 -12.11 -16.13
C LEU A 18 7.91 -13.07 -17.15
N ILE A 19 7.19 -14.15 -17.51
CA ILE A 19 7.65 -15.09 -18.54
C ILE A 19 7.73 -14.39 -19.91
N GLY A 20 6.72 -13.58 -20.27
CA GLY A 20 6.74 -12.78 -21.50
C GLY A 20 7.89 -11.78 -21.54
N PHE A 21 8.19 -11.14 -20.40
CA PHE A 21 9.33 -10.24 -20.27
C PHE A 21 10.67 -10.96 -20.48
N ILE A 22 10.86 -12.12 -19.84
CA ILE A 22 12.07 -12.93 -20.01
C ILE A 22 12.22 -13.36 -21.48
N GLN A 23 11.14 -13.80 -22.13
CA GLN A 23 11.15 -14.17 -23.54
C GLN A 23 11.56 -13.00 -24.47
N SER A 24 11.12 -11.79 -24.14
CA SER A 24 11.50 -10.56 -24.86
C SER A 24 12.99 -10.25 -24.69
N LEU A 25 13.54 -10.41 -23.47
CA LEU A 25 14.97 -10.24 -23.20
C LEU A 25 15.81 -11.18 -24.05
N LEU A 26 15.41 -12.46 -24.17
CA LEU A 26 16.12 -13.44 -25.01
C LEU A 26 16.11 -13.05 -26.50
N SER A 27 15.04 -12.41 -26.96
CA SER A 27 14.89 -11.96 -28.35
C SER A 27 15.61 -10.63 -28.64
N ASN A 28 16.24 -9.99 -27.63
CA ASN A 28 16.76 -8.62 -27.68
C ASN A 28 15.71 -7.56 -28.10
N ASP A 29 14.42 -7.86 -27.93
CA ASP A 29 13.33 -6.92 -28.19
C ASP A 29 12.83 -6.35 -26.88
N TYR A 30 13.53 -5.33 -26.38
CA TYR A 30 13.24 -4.72 -25.07
C TYR A 30 11.94 -3.91 -25.05
N ILE A 31 11.50 -3.38 -26.21
CA ILE A 31 10.22 -2.66 -26.33
C ILE A 31 9.06 -3.60 -26.00
N THR A 32 9.07 -4.80 -26.59
CA THR A 32 8.07 -5.82 -26.28
C THR A 32 8.10 -6.23 -24.80
N GLY A 33 9.27 -6.22 -24.17
CA GLY A 33 9.43 -6.49 -22.74
C GLY A 33 8.78 -5.43 -21.86
N ILE A 34 9.00 -4.15 -22.18
CA ILE A 34 8.35 -3.03 -21.51
C ILE A 34 6.82 -3.17 -21.61
N ILE A 35 6.30 -3.53 -22.78
CA ILE A 35 4.85 -3.74 -22.99
C ILE A 35 4.34 -4.89 -22.11
N PHE A 36 5.05 -6.01 -22.03
CA PHE A 36 4.64 -7.13 -21.17
C PHE A 36 4.60 -6.76 -19.69
N ILE A 37 5.56 -5.99 -19.19
CA ILE A 37 5.58 -5.53 -17.80
C ILE A 37 4.42 -4.56 -17.52
N ILE A 38 4.28 -3.51 -18.34
CA ILE A 38 3.23 -2.48 -18.15
C ILE A 38 1.85 -3.11 -18.31
N GLY A 39 1.64 -3.87 -19.40
CA GLY A 39 0.39 -4.55 -19.68
C GLY A 39 0.06 -5.59 -18.61
N GLY A 40 1.05 -6.36 -18.15
CA GLY A 40 0.89 -7.33 -17.08
C GLY A 40 0.45 -6.70 -15.76
N LEU A 41 1.08 -5.61 -15.34
CA LEU A 41 0.65 -4.87 -14.16
C LEU A 41 -0.74 -4.27 -14.34
N MET A 42 -1.03 -3.67 -15.49
CA MET A 42 -2.35 -3.07 -15.76
C MET A 42 -3.46 -4.11 -15.71
N ILE A 43 -3.29 -5.25 -16.39
CA ILE A 43 -4.28 -6.34 -16.39
C ILE A 43 -4.44 -6.93 -15.00
N TRP A 44 -3.34 -7.07 -14.24
CA TRP A 44 -3.38 -7.58 -12.89
C TRP A 44 -4.10 -6.63 -11.92
N MET A 45 -3.84 -5.32 -12.01
CA MET A 45 -4.54 -4.31 -11.22
C MET A 45 -6.03 -4.28 -11.54
N LEU A 46 -6.39 -4.37 -12.82
CA LEU A 46 -7.78 -4.46 -13.26
C LEU A 46 -8.43 -5.74 -12.75
N TYR A 47 -7.72 -6.87 -12.78
CA TYR A 47 -8.22 -8.14 -12.24
C TYR A 47 -8.57 -8.01 -10.76
N ILE A 48 -7.67 -7.46 -9.94
CA ILE A 48 -7.92 -7.28 -8.50
C ILE A 48 -9.14 -6.37 -8.26
N LEU A 49 -9.25 -5.29 -9.05
CA LEU A 49 -10.38 -4.35 -8.98
C LEU A 49 -11.72 -5.02 -9.32
N VAL A 50 -11.81 -5.70 -10.46
CA VAL A 50 -13.05 -6.34 -10.95
C VAL A 50 -13.48 -7.49 -10.03
N VAL A 51 -12.50 -8.22 -9.50
CA VAL A 51 -12.77 -9.42 -8.72
C VAL A 51 -13.04 -9.08 -7.24
N GLU A 52 -12.91 -7.81 -6.83
CA GLU A 52 -13.04 -7.36 -5.45
C GLU A 52 -12.27 -8.29 -4.49
N SER A 53 -11.07 -8.72 -4.91
CA SER A 53 -10.23 -9.57 -4.07
C SER A 53 -9.61 -8.73 -2.96
N THR A 54 -9.47 -9.32 -1.77
CA THR A 54 -8.58 -8.78 -0.74
C THR A 54 -7.21 -8.54 -1.38
N THR A 55 -6.68 -7.33 -1.20
CA THR A 55 -5.38 -6.95 -1.74
C THR A 55 -4.33 -7.87 -1.14
N PRO A 56 -3.53 -8.59 -1.95
CA PRO A 56 -2.58 -9.54 -1.41
C PRO A 56 -1.55 -8.80 -0.55
N ALA A 57 -1.21 -9.33 0.62
CA ALA A 57 -0.21 -8.75 1.53
C ALA A 57 1.17 -8.54 0.85
N LEU A 58 1.44 -9.26 -0.23
CA LEU A 58 2.67 -9.18 -1.04
C LEU A 58 2.59 -8.19 -2.20
N MET A 59 1.48 -7.46 -2.38
CA MET A 59 1.24 -6.60 -3.54
C MET A 59 2.34 -5.54 -3.72
N GLY A 60 2.73 -4.85 -2.63
CA GLY A 60 3.82 -3.89 -2.68
C GLY A 60 5.16 -4.51 -3.09
N ASN A 61 5.47 -5.72 -2.62
CA ASN A 61 6.72 -6.42 -3.00
C ASN A 61 6.73 -6.77 -4.50
N ILE A 62 5.61 -7.28 -5.01
CA ILE A 62 5.46 -7.60 -6.43
C ILE A 62 5.63 -6.33 -7.27
N LEU A 63 4.98 -5.23 -6.86
CA LEU A 63 5.06 -3.94 -7.54
C LEU A 63 6.51 -3.42 -7.59
N ILE A 64 7.25 -3.48 -6.48
CA ILE A 64 8.67 -3.10 -6.41
C ILE A 64 9.49 -3.94 -7.40
N VAL A 65 9.32 -5.26 -7.42
CA VAL A 65 10.04 -6.14 -8.36
C VAL A 65 9.74 -5.77 -9.80
N PHE A 66 8.48 -5.54 -10.14
CA PHE A 66 8.08 -5.16 -11.51
C PHE A 66 8.68 -3.82 -11.94
N ILE A 67 8.79 -2.86 -11.04
CA ILE A 67 9.36 -1.55 -11.36
C ILE A 67 10.88 -1.64 -11.54
N VAL A 68 11.57 -2.45 -10.74
CA VAL A 68 12.99 -2.73 -10.94
C VAL A 68 13.21 -3.37 -12.31
N LEU A 69 12.38 -4.34 -12.70
CA LEU A 69 12.44 -4.97 -14.01
C LEU A 69 12.10 -3.98 -15.14
N LEU A 70 11.13 -3.10 -14.94
CA LEU A 70 10.74 -2.07 -15.90
C LEU A 70 11.89 -1.09 -16.14
N SER A 71 12.52 -0.60 -15.08
CA SER A 71 13.69 0.27 -15.17
C SER A 71 14.84 -0.41 -15.91
N LEU A 72 15.12 -1.68 -15.61
CA LEU A 72 16.11 -2.47 -16.33
C LEU A 72 15.78 -2.55 -17.83
N ALA A 73 14.53 -2.84 -18.19
CA ALA A 73 14.10 -2.92 -19.59
C ALA A 73 14.29 -1.59 -20.34
N VAL A 74 13.90 -0.48 -19.71
CA VAL A 74 14.08 0.87 -20.25
C VAL A 74 15.57 1.20 -20.39
N PHE A 75 16.39 0.81 -19.42
CA PHE A 75 17.84 0.99 -19.47
C PHE A 75 18.50 0.19 -20.60
N LEU A 76 18.13 -1.07 -20.78
CA LEU A 76 18.65 -1.90 -21.87
C LEU A 76 18.26 -1.36 -23.25
N ASN A 77 17.05 -0.80 -23.37
CA ASN A 77 16.57 -0.26 -24.63
C ASN A 77 17.15 1.11 -24.99
N TYR A 78 17.20 2.03 -24.03
CA TYR A 78 17.54 3.43 -24.28
C TYR A 78 18.89 3.85 -23.69
N GLY A 79 19.35 3.18 -22.63
CA GLY A 79 20.60 3.48 -21.93
C GLY A 79 21.82 2.80 -22.53
N LEU A 80 21.65 1.72 -23.31
CA LEU A 80 22.72 1.06 -24.03
C LEU A 80 22.58 1.29 -25.54
N ALA A 81 23.68 1.71 -26.17
CA ALA A 81 23.81 1.75 -27.62
C ALA A 81 24.93 0.82 -28.06
N GLN A 82 24.74 0.17 -29.21
CA GLN A 82 25.82 -0.57 -29.86
C GLN A 82 26.58 0.38 -30.78
N ASN A 83 27.88 0.49 -30.55
CA ASN A 83 28.79 1.17 -31.45
C ASN A 83 28.97 0.32 -32.72
N ILE A 84 29.32 0.96 -33.83
CA ILE A 84 29.58 0.32 -35.13
C ILE A 84 30.74 -0.71 -35.09
N TRP A 85 31.53 -0.71 -34.03
CA TRP A 85 32.59 -1.69 -33.75
C TRP A 85 32.14 -2.86 -32.86
N GLY A 86 30.85 -2.95 -32.53
CA GLY A 86 30.28 -4.00 -31.67
C GLY A 86 30.52 -3.79 -30.17
N GLY A 87 31.08 -2.65 -29.76
CA GLY A 87 31.18 -2.26 -28.36
C GLY A 87 29.88 -1.65 -27.83
N TYR A 88 29.63 -1.74 -26.52
CA TYR A 88 28.51 -1.06 -25.87
C TYR A 88 28.93 0.34 -25.41
N GLU A 89 28.17 1.35 -25.81
CA GLU A 89 28.30 2.72 -25.36
C GLU A 89 27.09 3.07 -24.47
N LEU A 90 27.36 3.66 -23.31
CA LEU A 90 26.31 4.11 -22.41
C LEU A 90 25.78 5.47 -22.87
N LYS A 91 24.49 5.52 -23.19
CA LYS A 91 23.77 6.77 -23.45
C LYS A 91 23.23 7.32 -22.15
N SER A 92 23.80 8.45 -21.70
CA SER A 92 23.38 9.15 -20.49
C SER A 92 21.89 9.47 -20.49
N ASP A 93 21.35 9.87 -21.64
CA ASP A 93 19.97 10.36 -21.75
C ASP A 93 18.96 9.24 -21.44
N GLY A 94 19.17 8.05 -22.00
CA GLY A 94 18.32 6.89 -21.70
C GLY A 94 18.54 6.33 -20.29
N SER A 95 19.76 6.42 -19.77
CA SER A 95 20.06 6.02 -18.40
C SER A 95 19.35 6.89 -17.36
N ILE A 96 19.25 8.20 -17.58
CA ILE A 96 18.55 9.13 -16.68
C ILE A 96 17.05 8.80 -16.66
N ILE A 97 16.45 8.53 -17.81
CA ILE A 97 15.03 8.13 -17.92
C ILE A 97 14.77 6.84 -17.12
N ALA A 98 15.62 5.83 -17.27
CA ALA A 98 15.50 4.58 -16.52
C ALA A 98 15.60 4.79 -15.00
N LEU A 99 16.47 5.71 -14.57
CA LEU A 99 16.67 6.06 -13.16
C LEU A 99 15.46 6.82 -12.59
N LEU A 100 14.89 7.77 -13.34
CA LEU A 100 13.67 8.47 -12.95
C LEU A 100 12.50 7.49 -12.76
N VAL A 101 12.36 6.55 -13.69
CA VAL A 101 11.35 5.50 -13.62
C VAL A 101 11.56 4.60 -12.39
N LEU A 102 12.80 4.23 -12.08
CA LEU A 102 13.13 3.47 -10.87
C LEU A 102 12.80 4.25 -9.60
N PHE A 103 13.13 5.54 -9.58
CA PHE A 103 12.97 6.39 -8.40
C PHE A 103 11.49 6.63 -8.11
N PHE A 104 10.75 7.21 -9.06
CA PHE A 104 9.33 7.49 -8.87
C PHE A 104 8.50 6.23 -8.75
N GLY A 105 8.77 5.24 -9.61
CA GLY A 105 8.11 3.96 -9.51
C GLY A 105 8.41 3.26 -8.18
N GLY A 106 9.68 3.24 -7.76
CA GLY A 106 10.10 2.59 -6.52
C GLY A 106 9.42 3.20 -5.30
N LEU A 107 9.30 4.53 -5.25
CA LEU A 107 8.56 5.23 -4.20
C LEU A 107 7.08 4.83 -4.18
N ILE A 108 6.42 4.73 -5.34
CA ILE A 108 5.03 4.26 -5.43
C ILE A 108 4.91 2.82 -4.92
N GLY A 109 5.83 1.93 -5.30
CA GLY A 109 5.85 0.55 -4.82
C GLY A 109 6.08 0.43 -3.31
N LEU A 110 6.97 1.27 -2.76
CA LEU A 110 7.20 1.36 -1.32
C LEU A 110 6.00 1.92 -0.56
N MET A 111 5.33 2.93 -1.12
CA MET A 111 4.09 3.47 -0.55
C MET A 111 3.01 2.39 -0.49
N PHE A 112 2.77 1.64 -1.59
CA PHE A 112 1.81 0.53 -1.57
C PHE A 112 2.15 -0.56 -0.56
N ARG A 113 3.45 -0.83 -0.33
CA ARG A 113 3.88 -1.75 0.74
C ARG A 113 3.50 -1.21 2.12
N GLN A 114 3.69 0.07 2.38
CA GLN A 114 3.39 0.68 3.69
C GLN A 114 1.89 0.77 3.96
N HIS A 115 1.08 1.14 2.96
CA HIS A 115 -0.37 1.25 3.12
C HIS A 115 -1.05 -0.11 3.39
N LEU A 116 -0.48 -1.22 2.90
CA LEU A 116 -0.98 -2.57 3.17
C LEU A 116 -0.49 -3.17 4.50
N LEU A 117 0.62 -2.66 5.05
CA LEU A 117 1.13 -3.15 6.33
C LEU A 117 0.37 -2.57 7.53
N GLY A 118 -0.46 -1.55 7.33
CA GLY A 118 -1.06 -0.81 8.43
C GLY A 118 0.01 -0.23 9.35
N THR A 119 -0.39 0.57 10.31
CA THR A 119 0.45 0.85 11.47
C THR A 119 0.96 -0.49 12.02
N PRO A 120 2.24 -0.59 12.46
CA PRO A 120 2.67 -1.78 13.17
C PRO A 120 1.70 -1.94 14.33
N VAL A 121 0.85 -2.98 14.29
CA VAL A 121 0.11 -3.40 15.47
C VAL A 121 1.18 -3.49 16.56
N PRO A 122 1.11 -2.71 17.63
CA PRO A 122 2.18 -2.66 18.61
C PRO A 122 2.29 -4.09 19.14
N SER A 123 3.31 -4.81 18.69
CA SER A 123 3.67 -6.07 19.30
C SER A 123 3.92 -5.70 20.75
N LEU A 124 3.18 -6.34 21.66
CA LEU A 124 3.29 -6.19 23.10
C LEU A 124 4.76 -5.92 23.47
N SER A 125 5.02 -4.92 24.32
CA SER A 125 6.37 -4.65 24.81
C SER A 125 6.98 -5.96 25.32
N ALA A 126 8.30 -6.13 25.23
CA ALA A 126 8.96 -7.34 25.73
C ALA A 126 8.59 -7.62 27.21
N GLU A 127 8.30 -6.56 27.96
CA GLU A 127 7.78 -6.60 29.33
C GLU A 127 6.35 -7.17 29.39
N ASP A 128 5.42 -6.67 28.58
CA ASP A 128 4.04 -7.16 28.50
C ASP A 128 3.98 -8.62 28.05
N GLN A 129 4.84 -9.03 27.10
CA GLN A 129 4.97 -10.42 26.68
C GLN A 129 5.41 -11.33 27.83
N SER A 130 6.32 -10.85 28.69
CA SER A 130 6.78 -11.62 29.86
C SER A 130 5.68 -11.79 30.90
N LEU A 131 4.82 -10.79 31.09
CA LEU A 131 3.68 -10.82 32.01
C LEU A 131 2.60 -11.78 31.52
N VAL A 132 2.29 -11.77 30.22
CA VAL A 132 1.36 -12.71 29.59
C VAL A 132 1.88 -14.14 29.70
N ASN A 133 3.17 -14.38 29.40
CA ASN A 133 3.79 -15.70 29.53
C ASN A 133 3.83 -16.20 30.97
N LYS A 134 4.06 -15.31 31.94
CA LYS A 134 4.00 -15.64 33.37
C LYS A 134 2.57 -15.97 33.82
N ALA A 135 1.57 -15.22 33.34
CA ALA A 135 0.16 -15.49 33.63
C ALA A 135 -0.33 -16.81 33.00
N LEU A 136 0.19 -17.18 31.83
CA LEU A 136 -0.07 -18.48 31.20
C LEU A 136 0.56 -19.62 32.02
N GLY A 137 1.86 -19.54 32.34
CA GLY A 137 2.57 -20.60 33.06
C GLY A 137 2.16 -20.77 34.54
N GLN A 138 1.52 -19.77 35.15
CA GLN A 138 1.04 -19.87 36.53
C GLN A 138 -0.31 -20.60 36.64
N ASN A 139 -1.04 -20.74 35.53
CA ASN A 139 -2.41 -21.27 35.50
C ASN A 139 -2.53 -22.72 34.96
N ASP A 140 -1.43 -23.33 34.49
CA ASP A 140 -1.40 -24.74 34.07
C ASP A 140 -1.62 -25.76 35.23
N ASN A 141 -1.70 -25.29 36.48
CA ASN A 141 -1.85 -26.13 37.67
C ASN A 141 -3.31 -26.34 38.13
N ASP A 142 -4.30 -25.72 37.47
CA ASP A 142 -5.71 -25.84 37.84
C ASP A 142 -6.51 -26.25 36.60
N GLY A 143 -6.93 -27.52 36.54
CA GLY A 143 -7.55 -28.19 35.38
C GLY A 143 -8.96 -27.71 35.02
N SER A 144 -9.21 -26.41 35.08
CA SER A 144 -10.47 -25.76 34.70
C SER A 144 -10.46 -25.46 33.20
N THR A 145 -11.43 -26.03 32.48
CA THR A 145 -11.64 -25.91 31.03
C THR A 145 -12.46 -24.67 30.63
N ASP A 146 -12.48 -23.63 31.46
CA ASP A 146 -13.25 -22.42 31.17
C ASP A 146 -12.38 -21.37 30.45
N PRO A 147 -12.91 -20.70 29.40
CA PRO A 147 -12.18 -19.65 28.71
C PRO A 147 -12.00 -18.44 29.63
N LYS A 148 -10.77 -18.17 30.06
CA LYS A 148 -10.41 -17.01 30.90
C LYS A 148 -9.86 -15.88 30.02
N VAL A 149 -10.43 -14.69 30.14
CA VAL A 149 -10.06 -13.50 29.36
C VAL A 149 -8.97 -12.72 30.09
N ILE A 150 -7.79 -12.56 29.46
CA ILE A 150 -6.72 -11.69 29.97
C ILE A 150 -6.92 -10.30 29.35
N VAL A 151 -7.36 -9.34 30.17
CA VAL A 151 -7.48 -7.94 29.75
C VAL A 151 -6.19 -7.22 30.12
N VAL A 152 -5.33 -6.96 29.14
CA VAL A 152 -4.15 -6.13 29.33
C VAL A 152 -4.57 -4.67 29.09
N LYS A 153 -4.49 -3.84 30.13
CA LYS A 153 -4.60 -2.39 29.98
C LYS A 153 -3.25 -1.87 29.53
N GLN A 154 -3.15 -1.57 28.23
CA GLN A 154 -1.98 -0.90 27.70
C GLN A 154 -2.06 0.57 28.08
N GLU A 155 -1.32 0.95 29.12
CA GLU A 155 -1.21 2.35 29.54
C GLU A 155 -0.30 3.08 28.54
N VAL A 156 -0.88 4.01 27.77
CA VAL A 156 -0.11 4.95 26.98
C VAL A 156 0.68 5.83 27.98
N PRO A 157 2.01 6.01 27.84
CA PRO A 157 2.77 6.80 28.79
C PRO A 157 2.19 8.21 28.85
N GLN A 158 1.64 8.59 30.00
CA GLN A 158 1.26 9.97 30.30
C GLN A 158 2.55 10.79 30.33
N VAL A 159 2.79 11.53 29.25
CA VAL A 159 3.82 12.57 29.20
C VAL A 159 3.50 13.56 30.32
N LYS A 160 4.39 13.65 31.31
CA LYS A 160 4.33 14.68 32.35
C LYS A 160 4.38 16.05 31.66
N LYS A 161 3.26 16.76 31.65
CA LYS A 161 3.19 18.19 31.34
C LYS A 161 3.76 18.96 32.54
N ASP A 162 5.02 19.34 32.47
CA ASP A 162 5.50 20.52 33.17
C ASP A 162 5.28 21.72 32.23
N ASN A 163 4.43 22.64 32.69
CA ASN A 163 4.04 23.87 31.99
C ASN A 163 5.24 24.79 31.79
N GLU A 164 5.46 25.26 30.56
CA GLU A 164 5.82 26.65 30.26
C GLU A 164 5.60 26.93 28.75
N ASP A 165 4.56 27.74 28.49
CA ASP A 165 4.20 28.56 27.34
C ASP A 165 5.08 28.53 26.06
N ASN A 166 4.49 28.15 24.92
CA ASN A 166 4.29 29.00 23.72
C ASN A 166 3.75 28.19 22.52
N GLU A 167 2.54 28.59 22.07
CA GLU A 167 2.04 28.73 20.69
C GLU A 167 2.06 27.56 19.66
N ASP A 168 0.88 27.36 19.05
CA ASP A 168 0.53 26.74 17.75
C ASP A 168 0.58 25.20 17.65
N ASN A 169 -0.49 24.43 17.94
CA ASN A 169 -1.80 24.30 17.27
C ASN A 169 -1.72 23.84 15.80
N GLU A 170 -1.92 22.54 15.56
CA GLU A 170 -2.68 21.93 14.45
C GLU A 170 -2.49 20.39 14.45
N GLU A 171 -3.25 19.71 15.30
CA GLU A 171 -3.42 18.26 15.28
C GLU A 171 -4.42 17.93 14.16
N TRP A 172 -3.93 17.36 13.05
CA TRP A 172 -4.72 17.04 11.88
C TRP A 172 -5.77 15.96 12.19
N ASP A 173 -7.00 16.39 12.49
CA ASP A 173 -8.18 15.53 12.63
C ASP A 173 -8.63 15.03 11.24
N TYR A 174 -8.30 13.78 10.94
CA TYR A 174 -8.66 13.09 9.69
C TYR A 174 -10.15 12.69 9.61
N SER A 175 -11.00 13.13 10.54
CA SER A 175 -12.41 12.69 10.60
C SER A 175 -13.34 13.28 9.54
N ASN A 176 -12.92 14.28 8.76
CA ASN A 176 -13.82 15.06 7.89
C ASN A 176 -13.56 15.02 6.37
N MET A 177 -12.78 14.06 5.86
CA MET A 177 -12.42 14.00 4.42
C MET A 177 -13.61 13.73 3.46
N TYR A 178 -14.81 13.42 3.97
CA TYR A 178 -16.00 13.12 3.14
C TYR A 178 -17.31 13.78 3.62
N ALA A 179 -17.25 14.98 4.20
CA ALA A 179 -18.45 15.78 4.38
C ALA A 179 -18.84 16.43 3.04
N TYR A 180 -19.85 15.85 2.38
CA TYR A 180 -20.51 16.42 1.20
C TYR A 180 -20.99 17.85 1.53
N PRO A 181 -20.85 18.83 0.62
CA PRO A 181 -21.33 20.18 0.87
C PRO A 181 -22.83 20.15 1.16
N PRO A 182 -23.34 20.90 2.15
CA PRO A 182 -24.78 21.00 2.37
C PRO A 182 -25.40 21.63 1.12
N GLU A 183 -26.02 20.77 0.31
CA GLU A 183 -26.96 21.13 -0.74
C GLU A 183 -27.96 22.14 -0.14
N TYR A 184 -28.10 23.27 -0.82
CA TYR A 184 -29.09 24.30 -0.54
C TYR A 184 -30.48 23.70 -0.68
N TYR A 185 -30.97 23.05 0.37
CA TYR A 185 -32.39 22.96 0.63
C TYR A 185 -32.85 24.37 1.00
N GLU A 186 -33.10 25.20 -0.02
CA GLU A 186 -34.08 26.26 0.12
C GLU A 186 -35.42 25.57 0.41
N GLU A 187 -35.67 25.39 1.70
CA GLU A 187 -36.97 25.10 2.25
C GLU A 187 -37.83 26.33 1.92
N TYR A 188 -38.48 26.27 0.77
CA TYR A 188 -39.59 27.13 0.42
C TYR A 188 -40.64 26.97 1.52
N TYR A 189 -40.58 27.82 2.54
CA TYR A 189 -41.72 28.10 3.40
C TYR A 189 -42.71 28.89 2.55
N ASP A 190 -43.51 28.12 1.80
CA ASP A 190 -44.79 28.53 1.25
C ASP A 190 -45.85 28.39 2.36
N ASP A 191 -46.88 29.22 2.24
CA ASP A 191 -48.10 29.29 3.06
C ASP A 191 -47.93 30.07 4.39
N GLU A 192 -48.28 31.36 4.41
CA GLU A 192 -49.65 31.92 4.54
C GLU A 192 -50.21 31.79 5.97
N ASP A 193 -50.90 32.86 6.41
CA ASP A 193 -51.69 33.02 7.64
C ASP A 193 -50.88 33.36 8.92
N ASP A 194 -51.15 34.41 9.72
CA ASP A 194 -52.35 35.22 9.92
C ASP A 194 -52.04 36.47 10.80
N GLU A 195 -52.84 37.52 10.60
CA GLU A 195 -53.40 38.46 11.59
C GLU A 195 -52.53 39.53 12.33
N ASP A 196 -52.78 40.79 11.92
CA ASP A 196 -53.28 41.94 12.69
C ASP A 196 -52.42 42.78 13.68
N ASP A 197 -52.72 44.10 13.59
CA ASP A 197 -52.64 45.19 14.59
C ASP A 197 -51.34 46.03 14.77
N GLU A 198 -51.27 47.19 14.06
CA GLU A 198 -51.37 48.57 14.62
C GLU A 198 -51.21 49.68 13.55
#